data_AF-A0AAJ6YJM5-F1
#
_entry.id   AF-A0AAJ6YJM5-F1
#
_cell.length_a   1.000
_cell.length_b   1.000
_cell.length_c   1.000
_cell.angle_alpha   90.00
_cell.angle_beta   90.00
_cell.angle_gamma   90.00
#
_symmetry.space_group_name_H-M   'P 1'
#
loop_
_entity.id
_entity.type
_entity.pdbx_description
1 polymer ?
#
loop_
_entity_poly.entity_id
_entity_poly.type
_entity_poly.pdbx_seq_one_letter_code
_entity_poly.pdbx_strand_id
1 'polypeptide(L)' 'MLSMEKIPDQIGYLVLTEDGAVLTSGGELENDERIANIIMSLVSLTDKIDFKAFSSNEENLQQRIQQ' A
#
# COMPACT_ATOMS: atom_id res chain seq x y z
N MET A 1 -11.07 -13.11 -13.93
CA MET A 1 -10.64 -11.70 -13.72
C MET A 1 -11.39 -11.19 -12.50
N LEU A 2 -10.69 -10.64 -11.50
CA LEU A 2 -11.36 -10.01 -10.35
C LEU A 2 -12.20 -8.85 -10.88
N SER A 3 -13.48 -8.83 -10.55
CA SER A 3 -14.41 -7.78 -11.00
C SER A 3 -14.41 -6.67 -9.96
N MET A 4 -13.50 -5.70 -10.10
CA MET A 4 -13.41 -4.55 -9.18
C MET A 4 -14.76 -3.82 -9.05
N GLU A 5 -15.53 -3.79 -10.14
CA GLU A 5 -16.87 -3.20 -10.23
C GLU A 5 -17.94 -3.87 -9.35
N LYS A 6 -17.66 -5.05 -8.76
CA LYS A 6 -18.61 -5.77 -7.90
C LYS A 6 -18.43 -5.46 -6.42
N ILE A 7 -17.43 -4.65 -6.06
CA ILE A 7 -17.19 -4.27 -4.67
C ILE A 7 -18.26 -3.24 -4.27
N PRO A 8 -19.08 -3.51 -3.23
CA PRO A 8 -20.07 -2.54 -2.76
C PRO A 8 -19.42 -1.21 -2.38
N ASP A 9 -20.09 -0.11 -2.72
CA ASP A 9 -19.67 1.28 -2.45
C ASP A 9 -18.30 1.68 -3.06
N GLN A 10 -17.77 0.89 -4.00
CA GLN A 10 -16.57 1.25 -4.76
C GLN A 10 -16.86 2.40 -5.73
N ILE A 11 -16.11 3.50 -5.58
CA ILE A 11 -16.25 4.70 -6.42
C ILE A 11 -15.17 4.79 -7.52
N GLY A 12 -14.03 4.12 -7.34
CA GLY A 12 -12.96 4.01 -8.35
C GLY A 12 -11.98 2.88 -8.06
N TYR A 13 -11.21 2.46 -9.05
CA TYR A 13 -10.14 1.47 -8.88
C TYR A 13 -8.95 1.75 -9.79
N LEU A 14 -7.77 1.29 -9.37
CA LEU A 14 -6.53 1.26 -10.15
C LEU A 14 -5.94 -0.15 -10.06
N VAL A 15 -5.53 -0.69 -11.21
CA VAL A 15 -4.71 -1.90 -11.30
C VAL A 15 -3.41 -1.49 -11.96
N LEU A 16 -2.31 -1.64 -11.23
CA LEU A 16 -0.98 -1.20 -11.63
C LEU A 16 -0.05 -2.40 -11.81
N THR A 17 0.94 -2.26 -12.69
CA THR A 17 2.13 -3.12 -12.72
C THR A 17 3.12 -2.75 -11.61
N GLU A 18 4.12 -3.60 -11.39
CA GLU A 18 5.17 -3.37 -10.39
C GLU A 18 6.07 -2.17 -10.71
N ASP A 19 6.14 -1.74 -11.97
CA ASP A 19 6.82 -0.49 -12.38
C ASP A 19 5.89 0.73 -12.35
N GLY A 20 4.64 0.58 -11.90
CA GLY A 20 3.68 1.66 -11.68
C GLY A 20 2.81 2.03 -12.89
N ALA A 21 2.92 1.30 -14.01
CA ALA A 21 2.07 1.53 -15.18
C ALA A 21 0.62 1.07 -14.93
N VAL A 22 -0.36 1.84 -15.44
CA VAL A 22 -1.78 1.52 -15.30
C VAL A 22 -2.17 0.42 -16.28
N LEU A 23 -2.57 -0.75 -15.77
CA LEU A 23 -3.15 -1.83 -16.58
C LEU A 23 -4.63 -1.59 -16.87
N THR A 24 -5.37 -1.18 -15.84
CA THR A 24 -6.79 -0.82 -15.96
C THR A 24 -7.18 0.08 -14.79
N SER A 25 -8.13 0.96 -15.04
CA SER A 25 -8.67 1.93 -14.09
C SER A 25 -10.16 2.13 -14.37
N GLY A 26 -10.93 2.53 -13.36
CA GLY A 26 -12.34 2.87 -13.56
C GLY A 26 -12.90 3.75 -12.45
N GLY A 27 -14.09 4.30 -12.70
CA GLY A 27 -14.77 5.22 -11.78
C GLY A 27 -14.02 6.54 -11.62
N GLU A 28 -13.93 7.06 -10.40
CA GLU A 28 -13.25 8.34 -10.11
C GLU A 28 -11.73 8.32 -10.39
N LEU A 29 -11.14 7.15 -10.59
CA LEU A 29 -9.71 6.97 -10.85
C LEU A 29 -9.43 6.67 -12.33
N GLU A 30 -10.43 6.76 -13.22
CA GLU A 30 -10.27 6.48 -14.64
C GLU A 30 -9.21 7.40 -15.27
N ASN A 31 -8.14 6.80 -15.79
CA ASN A 31 -7.00 7.49 -16.41
C ASN A 31 -6.29 8.51 -15.49
N ASP A 32 -6.44 8.44 -14.15
CA ASP A 32 -5.72 9.33 -13.24
C ASP A 32 -4.30 8.81 -12.95
N GLU A 33 -3.39 9.03 -13.91
CA GLU A 33 -1.98 8.66 -13.80
C GLU A 33 -1.27 9.36 -12.63
N ARG A 34 -1.72 10.55 -12.25
CA ARG A 34 -1.14 11.29 -11.12
C ARG A 34 -1.44 10.56 -9.81
N ILE A 35 -2.67 10.09 -9.61
CA ILE A 35 -3.00 9.28 -8.43
C ILE A 35 -2.27 7.94 -8.48
N ALA A 36 -2.17 7.28 -9.65
CA ALA A 36 -1.37 6.06 -9.80
C ALA A 36 0.08 6.25 -9.33
N ASN A 37 0.73 7.33 -9.75
CA ASN A 37 2.09 7.68 -9.34
C ASN A 37 2.23 7.95 -7.83
N ILE A 38 1.26 8.62 -7.23
CA ILE A 38 1.23 8.89 -5.78
C ILE A 38 1.08 7.58 -5.00
N ILE A 39 0.13 6.72 -5.39
CA ILE A 39 -0.11 5.43 -4.74
C ILE A 39 1.12 4.53 -4.86
N MET A 40 1.73 4.47 -6.04
CA MET A 40 2.95 3.68 -6.25
C MET A 40 4.12 4.18 -5.40
N SER A 41 4.29 5.50 -5.32
CA SER A 41 5.30 6.11 -4.45
C SER A 41 5.07 5.74 -2.99
N LEU A 42 3.83 5.82 -2.51
CA LEU A 42 3.46 5.47 -1.14
C LEU A 42 3.73 4.00 -0.82
N VAL A 43 3.37 3.09 -1.71
CA VAL A 43 3.64 1.65 -1.54
C VAL A 43 5.15 1.41 -1.53
N SER A 44 5.92 1.98 -2.45
CA SER A 44 7.38 1.79 -2.52
C SER A 44 8.15 2.33 -1.31
N LEU A 45 7.59 3.30 -0.58
CA LEU A 45 8.17 3.78 0.68
C LEU A 45 8.15 2.70 1.76
N THR A 46 7.16 1.81 1.74
CA THR A 46 7.04 0.75 2.76
C THR A 46 8.17 -0.27 2.68
N ASP A 47 8.75 -0.50 1.49
CA ASP A 47 9.91 -1.37 1.29
C ASP A 47 11.21 -0.77 1.86
N LYS A 48 11.24 0.56 2.04
CA LYS A 48 12.39 1.30 2.58
C LYS A 48 12.31 1.49 4.10
N ILE A 49 11.28 0.93 4.73
CA ILE A 49 11.11 1.01 6.18
C ILE A 49 12.13 0.08 6.86
N ASP A 50 12.95 0.64 7.75
CA ASP A 50 13.78 -0.17 8.64
C ASP A 50 12.88 -0.95 9.60
N PHE A 51 12.86 -2.28 9.46
CA PHE A 51 12.10 -3.17 10.34
C PHE A 51 12.45 -2.96 11.83
N LYS A 52 13.69 -2.53 12.13
CA LYS A 52 14.12 -2.23 13.49
C LYS A 52 13.44 -0.99 14.10
N ALA A 53 12.96 -0.07 13.26
CA ALA A 53 12.19 1.07 13.73
C ALA A 53 10.85 0.65 14.35
N PHE A 54 10.35 -0.54 14.03
CA PHE A 54 9.06 -1.07 14.47
C PHE A 54 9.18 -2.19 15.50
N SER A 55 10.37 -2.74 15.77
CA SER A 55 10.59 -3.85 16.71
C SER A 55 10.84 -3.42 18.18
N SER A 56 10.66 -2.14 18.50
CA SER A 56 11.04 -1.54 19.79
C SER A 56 10.16 -1.92 21.00
N ASN A 57 9.07 -2.67 20.81
CA ASN A 57 8.15 -3.01 21.90
C ASN A 57 8.38 -4.39 22.54
N GLU A 58 8.98 -5.37 21.85
CA GLU A 58 9.19 -6.71 22.43
C GLU A 58 10.50 -6.84 23.21
N GLU A 59 11.57 -6.17 22.78
CA GLU A 59 12.89 -6.26 23.44
C GLU A 59 12.87 -5.65 24.86
N ASN A 60 12.08 -4.61 25.08
CA ASN A 60 11.97 -3.93 26.37
C ASN A 60 11.25 -4.75 27.45
N LEU A 61 10.36 -5.68 27.07
CA LEU A 61 9.65 -6.55 28.01
C LEU A 61 10.57 -7.66 28.56
N GLN A 62 11.43 -8.21 27.72
CA GLN A 62 12.39 -9.26 28.12
C GLN A 62 13.43 -8.72 29.11
N GLN A 63 13.89 -7.48 28.93
CA GLN A 63 14.86 -6.85 29.83
C GLN A 63 14.24 -6.48 31.20
N ARG A 64 12.94 -6.15 31.24
CA ARG A 64 12.23 -5.85 32.51
C ARG A 64 11.91 -7.08 33.34
N ILE A 65 11.80 -8.26 32.73
CA ILE A 65 11.56 -9.53 33.45
C ILE A 65 12.86 -10.11 34.05
N GLN A 66 14.02 -9.60 33.63
CA GLN A 66 15.35 -10.06 34.07
C GLN A 66 16.03 -9.13 35.10
N GLN A 67 15.33 -8.12 35.63
CA GLN A 67 15.76 -7.24 36.72
C GLN A 67 14.86 -7.43 37.94
#